data_AF-A0A550HMV5-F1
#
_entry.id   AF-A0A550HMV5-F1
#
_cell.length_a   1.000
_cell.length_b   1.000
_cell.length_c   1.000
_cell.angle_alpha   90.00
_cell.angle_beta   90.00
_cell.angle_gamma   90.00
#
_symmetry.space_group_name_H-M   'P 1'
#
loop_
_entity.id
_entity.type
_entity.pdbx_description
1 polymer ?
#
loop_
_entity_poly.entity_id
_entity_poly.type
_entity_poly.pdbx_seq_one_letter_code
_entity_poly.pdbx_strand_id
1 'polypeptide(L)'
;MLSNSGFKTSSWLYDRIGLGESTVKALGYLWGIAVIGFMFSAYGYFYELAWWETTIKASVALSLALFIGWWDAFPSNIPYQANIGNIVALAVLYLKI
;
A
#
# COMPACT_ATOMS: atom_id res chain seq x y z
N MET A 1 -3.69 -33.55 -4.68
CA MET A 1 -2.88 -32.49 -5.34
C MET A 1 -3.09 -31.23 -4.54
N LEU A 2 -2.04 -30.75 -3.87
CA LEU A 2 -2.11 -29.56 -3.02
C LEU A 2 -2.42 -28.34 -3.89
N SER A 3 -3.54 -27.69 -3.58
CA SER A 3 -3.98 -26.44 -4.18
C SER A 3 -2.86 -25.41 -4.08
N ASN A 4 -2.34 -24.96 -5.23
CA ASN A 4 -1.46 -23.80 -5.33
C ASN A 4 -2.23 -22.55 -4.91
N SER A 5 -2.39 -22.31 -3.60
CA SER A 5 -2.79 -21.02 -3.05
C SER A 5 -1.59 -20.07 -2.99
N GLY A 6 -0.77 -20.08 -4.04
CA GLY A 6 0.40 -19.23 -4.20
C GLY A 6 -0.05 -17.92 -4.81
N PHE A 7 0.29 -16.81 -4.16
CA PHE A 7 0.27 -15.48 -4.76
C PHE A 7 0.60 -15.55 -6.24
N LYS A 8 -0.25 -14.97 -7.10
CA LYS A 8 0.18 -14.71 -8.47
C LYS A 8 1.35 -13.73 -8.37
N THR A 9 2.56 -14.24 -8.63
CA THR A 9 3.78 -13.42 -8.75
C THR A 9 3.69 -12.44 -9.92
N SER A 10 2.78 -12.70 -10.86
CA SER A 10 2.46 -11.92 -12.05
C SER A 10 1.49 -10.78 -11.71
N SER A 11 1.96 -9.53 -11.73
CA SER A 11 1.06 -8.38 -11.64
C SER A 11 0.66 -7.96 -13.05
N TRP A 12 -0.63 -7.77 -13.30
CA TRP A 12 -1.15 -7.41 -14.62
C TRP A 12 -0.49 -6.16 -15.24
N LEU A 13 -0.12 -5.17 -14.42
CA LEU A 13 0.48 -3.92 -14.89
C LEU A 13 1.98 -4.08 -15.08
N TYR A 14 2.69 -4.61 -14.07
CA TYR A 14 4.15 -4.77 -14.12
C TYR A 14 4.60 -5.79 -15.18
N ASP A 15 3.78 -6.80 -15.46
CA ASP A 15 4.04 -7.73 -16.57
C ASP A 15 3.86 -7.04 -17.93
N ARG A 16 2.86 -6.14 -18.07
CA ARG A 16 2.63 -5.36 -19.30
C ARG A 16 3.76 -4.40 -19.61
N ILE A 17 4.36 -3.80 -18.58
CA ILE A 17 5.52 -2.90 -18.75
C ILE A 17 6.87 -3.64 -18.70
N GLY A 18 6.85 -4.98 -18.63
CA GLY A 18 8.05 -5.82 -18.72
C GLY A 18 9.00 -5.66 -17.53
N LEU A 19 8.50 -5.37 -16.33
CA LEU A 19 9.35 -5.29 -15.15
C LEU A 19 9.84 -6.66 -14.72
N GLY A 20 11.15 -6.77 -14.50
CA GLY A 20 11.76 -7.98 -13.95
C GLY A 20 11.37 -8.24 -12.50
N GLU A 21 11.47 -9.50 -12.07
CA GLU A 21 11.12 -9.96 -10.72
C GLU A 21 11.79 -9.13 -9.60
N SER A 22 13.05 -8.75 -9.81
CA SER A 22 13.81 -7.90 -8.86
C SER A 22 13.19 -6.52 -8.67
N THR A 23 12.62 -5.92 -9.73
CA THR A 23 11.97 -4.61 -9.65
C THR A 23 10.61 -4.72 -8.97
N VAL A 24 9.85 -5.79 -9.23
CA VAL A 24 8.59 -6.07 -8.54
C VAL A 24 8.83 -6.24 -7.03
N LYS A 25 9.89 -6.96 -6.63
CA LYS A 25 10.30 -7.04 -5.22
C LYS A 25 10.69 -5.68 -4.63
N ALA A 26 11.43 -4.86 -5.38
CA ALA A 26 11.82 -3.51 -4.96
C ALA A 26 10.59 -2.61 -4.70
N LEU A 27 9.59 -2.67 -5.58
CA LEU A 27 8.32 -1.97 -5.40
C LEU A 27 7.59 -2.48 -4.13
N GLY A 28 7.73 -3.76 -3.78
CA GLY A 28 7.15 -4.32 -2.55
C GLY A 28 7.81 -3.74 -1.30
N TYR A 29 9.13 -3.56 -1.32
CA TYR A 29 9.83 -2.83 -0.26
C TYR A 29 9.43 -1.36 -0.18
N LEU A 30 9.21 -0.71 -1.34
CA LEU A 30 8.66 0.65 -1.39
C LEU A 30 7.26 0.72 -0.77
N TRP A 31 6.43 -0.30 -0.95
CA TRP A 31 5.14 -0.37 -0.26
C TRP A 31 5.33 -0.48 1.26
N GLY A 32 6.32 -1.23 1.73
CA GLY A 32 6.72 -1.27 3.14
C GLY A 32 7.10 0.11 3.70
N ILE A 33 7.73 0.98 2.90
CA ILE A 33 8.00 2.37 3.30
C ILE A 33 6.70 3.16 3.50
N ALA A 34 5.67 2.94 2.67
CA ALA A 34 4.36 3.55 2.87
C ALA A 34 3.73 3.11 4.21
N VAL A 35 3.88 1.83 4.58
CA VAL A 35 3.41 1.31 5.88
C VAL A 35 4.09 2.01 7.05
N ILE A 36 5.42 2.18 6.98
CA ILE A 36 6.17 2.94 8.01
C ILE A 36 5.69 4.39 8.06
N GLY A 37 5.43 5.00 6.91
CA GLY A 37 4.89 6.36 6.82
C GLY A 37 3.51 6.49 7.48
N PHE A 38 2.64 5.49 7.40
CA PHE A 38 1.39 5.47 8.17
C PHE A 38 1.63 5.47 9.67
N MET A 39 2.59 4.68 10.17
CA MET A 39 2.94 4.66 11.60
C MET A 39 3.49 6.01 12.08
N PHE A 40 4.39 6.62 11.30
CA PHE A 40 4.91 7.96 11.58
C PHE A 40 3.82 9.01 11.57
N SER A 41 2.88 8.92 10.62
CA SER A 41 1.75 9.84 10.54
C SER A 41 0.82 9.71 11.74
N ALA A 42 0.55 8.49 12.20
CA ALA A 42 -0.24 8.25 13.40
C ALA A 42 0.45 8.86 14.63
N TYR A 43 1.77 8.69 14.77
CA TYR A 43 2.55 9.36 15.80
C TYR A 43 2.41 10.89 15.69
N GLY A 44 2.66 11.47 14.51
CA GLY A 44 2.53 12.90 14.29
C GLY A 44 1.13 13.44 14.60
N TYR A 45 0.08 12.66 14.33
CA TYR A 45 -1.30 13.01 14.66
C TYR A 45 -1.52 13.08 16.17
N PHE A 46 -1.09 12.07 16.93
CA PHE A 46 -1.25 12.05 18.39
C PHE A 46 -0.47 13.15 19.12
N TYR A 47 0.61 13.65 18.54
CA TYR A 47 1.43 14.74 19.09
C TYR A 47 1.19 16.08 18.40
N GLU A 48 0.14 16.20 17.57
CA GLU A 48 -0.26 17.43 16.86
C GLU A 48 0.89 18.08 16.05
N LEU A 49 1.76 17.26 15.47
CA LEU A 49 2.96 17.73 14.76
C LEU A 49 2.62 18.16 13.34
N ALA A 50 2.97 19.38 12.93
CA ALA A 50 2.59 19.96 11.63
C ALA A 50 2.95 19.12 10.38
N TRP A 51 3.89 18.17 10.49
CA TRP A 51 4.28 17.30 9.38
C TRP A 51 3.37 16.08 9.19
N TRP A 52 2.49 15.75 10.14
CA TRP A 52 1.69 14.51 10.10
C TRP A 52 0.78 14.45 8.87
N GLU A 53 0.17 15.58 8.50
CA GLU A 53 -0.70 15.68 7.32
C GLU A 53 0.05 15.42 6.01
N THR A 54 1.28 15.92 5.91
CA THR A 54 2.11 15.75 4.71
C THR A 54 2.55 14.30 4.59
N THR A 55 2.97 13.69 5.69
CA THR A 55 3.40 12.28 5.73
C THR A 55 2.24 11.36 5.36
N ILE A 56 1.04 11.55 5.91
CA ILE A 56 -0.09 10.66 5.63
C ILE A 56 -0.54 10.76 4.17
N LYS A 57 -0.56 11.98 3.59
CA LYS A 57 -0.87 12.19 2.17
C LYS A 57 0.14 11.47 1.27
N ALA A 58 1.44 11.59 1.57
CA ALA A 58 2.49 10.92 0.82
C ALA A 58 2.40 9.38 0.95
N SER A 59 2.13 8.86 2.15
CA SER A 59 1.95 7.42 2.38
C SER A 59 0.72 6.85 1.67
N VAL A 60 -0.41 7.55 1.70
CA VAL A 60 -1.63 7.17 0.96
C VAL A 60 -1.34 7.14 -0.54
N ALA A 61 -0.72 8.20 -1.09
CA ALA A 61 -0.42 8.28 -2.51
C ALA A 61 0.50 7.15 -2.98
N LEU A 62 1.58 6.88 -2.22
CA LEU A 62 2.51 5.79 -2.52
C LEU A 62 1.84 4.42 -2.41
N SER A 63 1.08 4.19 -1.35
CA SER A 63 0.36 2.94 -1.13
C SER A 63 -0.67 2.67 -2.23
N LEU A 64 -1.47 3.67 -2.61
CA LEU A 64 -2.46 3.55 -3.69
C LEU A 64 -1.82 3.32 -5.06
N ALA A 65 -0.76 4.07 -5.39
CA ALA A 65 -0.07 3.92 -6.67
C ALA A 65 0.48 2.50 -6.84
N LEU A 66 1.09 1.96 -5.79
CA LEU A 66 1.62 0.60 -5.78
C LEU A 66 0.49 -0.44 -5.81
N PHE A 67 -0.59 -0.20 -5.08
CA PHE A 67 -1.73 -1.09 -5.01
C PHE A 67 -2.45 -1.25 -6.36
N ILE A 68 -2.58 -0.19 -7.16
CA ILE A 68 -3.12 -0.26 -8.52
C ILE A 68 -2.31 -1.24 -9.39
N GLY A 69 -0.98 -1.23 -9.26
CA GLY A 69 -0.11 -2.14 -10.00
C GLY A 69 -0.30 -3.62 -9.65
N TRP A 70 -0.66 -3.92 -8.39
CA TRP A 70 -0.88 -5.30 -7.91
C TRP A 70 -2.33 -5.71 -7.73
N TRP A 71 -3.32 -4.91 -8.14
CA TRP A 71 -4.74 -5.19 -7.89
C TRP A 71 -5.17 -6.63 -8.23
N ASP A 72 -4.75 -7.16 -9.39
CA ASP A 72 -5.07 -8.53 -9.84
C ASP A 72 -4.18 -9.64 -9.24
N ALA A 73 -3.09 -9.27 -8.55
CA ALA A 73 -2.16 -10.22 -7.93
C ALA A 73 -2.62 -10.65 -6.53
N PHE A 74 -3.56 -9.92 -5.92
CA PHE A 74 -4.12 -10.28 -4.63
C PHE A 74 -5.16 -11.41 -4.78
N PRO A 75 -5.05 -12.51 -4.01
CA PRO A 75 -6.12 -13.50 -3.92
C PRO A 75 -7.42 -12.80 -3.53
N SER A 76 -8.57 -13.21 -4.08
CA SER A 76 -9.89 -12.58 -3.91
C SER A 76 -10.33 -12.26 -2.46
N ASN A 77 -9.64 -12.80 -1.45
CA ASN A 77 -9.89 -12.59 -0.03
C ASN A 77 -8.94 -11.58 0.67
N ILE A 78 -7.83 -11.18 0.04
CA ILE A 78 -6.84 -10.22 0.57
C ILE A 78 -7.06 -8.75 0.14
N PRO A 79 -7.72 -8.38 -1.00
CA PRO A 79 -7.73 -6.98 -1.45
C PRO A 79 -8.43 -6.02 -0.48
N TYR A 80 -9.31 -6.54 0.39
CA TYR A 80 -9.94 -5.74 1.45
C TYR A 80 -8.95 -5.36 2.54
N GLN A 81 -8.17 -6.30 3.08
CA GLN A 81 -7.27 -6.04 4.20
C GLN A 81 -6.13 -5.09 3.82
N ALA A 82 -5.58 -5.23 2.61
CA ALA A 82 -4.56 -4.32 2.09
C ALA A 82 -5.07 -2.88 1.88
N ASN A 83 -6.38 -2.70 1.63
CA ASN A 83 -6.99 -1.38 1.45
C ASN A 83 -7.45 -0.70 2.74
N ILE A 84 -7.65 -1.45 3.83
CA ILE A 84 -8.11 -0.87 5.10
C ILE A 84 -7.18 0.27 5.54
N GLY A 85 -5.86 0.11 5.40
CA GLY A 85 -4.90 1.17 5.73
C GLY A 85 -5.12 2.47 4.94
N ASN A 86 -5.38 2.37 3.64
CA ASN A 86 -5.68 3.54 2.79
C ASN A 86 -7.03 4.17 3.17
N ILE A 87 -8.05 3.35 3.41
CA ILE A 87 -9.39 3.82 3.79
C ILE A 87 -9.34 4.54 5.15
N VAL A 88 -8.67 3.95 6.14
CA VAL A 88 -8.51 4.55 7.47
C VAL A 88 -7.71 5.85 7.37
N ALA A 89 -6.60 5.87 6.62
CA ALA A 89 -5.81 7.08 6.46
C ALA A 89 -6.58 8.22 5.76
N LEU A 90 -7.39 7.89 4.75
CA LEU A 90 -8.30 8.85 4.11
C LEU A 90 -9.39 9.32 5.09
N ALA A 91 -9.96 8.42 5.89
CA ALA A 91 -10.95 8.78 6.91
C ALA A 91 -10.36 9.77 7.93
N VAL A 92 -9.16 9.51 8.46
CA VAL A 92 -8.45 10.43 9.37
C VAL A 92 -8.21 11.79 8.69
N LEU A 93 -7.77 11.80 7.43
CA LEU A 93 -7.55 13.04 6.67
C LEU A 93 -8.82 13.87 6.45
N TYR A 94 -9.93 13.23 6.07
CA TYR A 94 -11.17 13.93 5.69
C TYR A 94 -12.08 14.23 6.86
N LEU A 95 -12.11 13.34 7.85
CA LEU A 95 -13.02 13.45 9.00
C LEU A 95 -12.34 14.06 10.23
N LYS A 96 -10.99 14.19 10.23
CA LYS A 96 -10.20 14.72 11.35
C LYS A 96 -10.52 14.05 12.69
N ILE A 97 -10.80 12.75 12.64
CA ILE A 97 -10.96 11.83 13.79
C ILE A 97 -9.65 11.11 14.02
#